data_AF-A0A8J4YN71-F1
#
_entry.id   AF-A0A8J4YN71-F1
#
_cell.length_a   1.000
_cell.length_b   1.000
_cell.length_c   1.000
_cell.angle_alpha   90.00
_cell.angle_beta   90.00
_cell.angle_gamma   90.00
#
_symmetry.space_group_name_H-M   'P 1'
#
loop_
_entity.id
_entity.type
_entity.pdbx_description
1 polymer ?
#
loop_
_entity_poly.entity_id
_entity_poly.type
_entity_poly.pdbx_seq_one_letter_code
_entity_poly.pdbx_strand_id
1 'polypeptide(L)'
;MSIQLLTLLSGLEEILTGEINGRGKLILDSCEAAIKKSQDLAKRIPKGKTYERVEKALQQVQFRWENVKKSGLEEWLKGGGDSNIPTRADASLTSLVDTARSAWRIACLVVNASAVASQVESAVAMASDHMADYCHFLEVKALRNMTLGCRSTLTINKYLEDFPGLVHFLYIDRSTHQLTSPTLLPDESGEVAQDLDNPASRTKALTVSRVWSMVEFARSHLSKGHLSLMWRDTTFNYAYFLWFEDSSSNPMKPGEFDDNVTETLPVPGVLCEDFYRALCIQAFPGMDPNRIRVYELFCVHLGLATSPCVLEHTRRLAATIWEVAGPIDANPADLL
;
A
#
# COMPACT_ATOMS: atom_id res chain seq x y z
N MET A 1 -29.77 -5.40 7.34
CA MET A 1 -28.90 -5.57 8.53
C MET A 1 -27.82 -4.49 8.57
N SER A 2 -27.02 -4.31 7.50
CA SER A 2 -26.04 -3.22 7.38
C SER A 2 -26.58 -1.84 7.77
N ILE A 3 -27.71 -1.41 7.18
CA ILE A 3 -28.36 -0.14 7.50
C ILE A 3 -28.63 0.01 9.00
N GLN A 4 -29.14 -1.04 9.66
CA GLN A 4 -29.50 -0.99 11.08
C GLN A 4 -28.26 -0.88 11.97
N LEU A 5 -27.21 -1.63 11.67
CA LEU A 5 -25.95 -1.55 12.41
C LEU A 5 -25.22 -0.21 12.18
N LEU A 6 -25.34 0.40 10.99
CA LEU A 6 -24.86 1.76 10.74
C LEU A 6 -25.67 2.80 11.51
N THR A 7 -27.00 2.67 11.58
CA THR A 7 -27.85 3.52 12.41
C THR A 7 -27.47 3.45 13.89
N LEU A 8 -27.15 2.25 14.40
CA LEU A 8 -26.63 2.08 15.75
C LEU A 8 -25.30 2.81 15.95
N LEU A 9 -24.32 2.60 15.06
CA LEU A 9 -23.00 3.22 15.17
C LEU A 9 -23.08 4.75 15.11
N SER A 10 -23.85 5.30 14.18
CA SER A 10 -24.05 6.74 14.05
C SER A 10 -24.68 7.35 15.30
N GLY A 11 -25.67 6.69 15.90
CA GLY A 11 -26.29 7.19 17.14
C GLY A 11 -25.35 7.14 18.35
N LEU A 12 -24.50 6.12 18.44
CA LEU A 12 -23.50 6.02 19.50
C LEU A 12 -22.39 7.06 19.36
N GLU A 13 -21.94 7.34 18.12
CA GLU A 13 -20.97 8.39 17.83
C GLU A 13 -21.53 9.78 18.16
N GLU A 14 -22.78 10.07 17.81
CA GLU A 14 -23.45 11.35 18.15
C GLU A 14 -23.52 11.59 19.67
N ILE A 15 -23.68 10.52 20.47
CA ILE A 15 -23.63 10.60 21.94
C ILE A 15 -22.20 10.88 22.43
N LEU A 16 -21.19 10.23 21.85
CA LEU A 16 -19.79 10.39 22.25
C LEU A 16 -19.20 11.75 21.84
N THR A 17 -19.64 12.33 20.73
CA THR A 17 -19.20 13.65 20.26
C THR A 17 -19.91 14.80 20.96
N GLY A 18 -20.94 14.53 21.77
CA GLY A 18 -21.65 15.54 22.56
C GLY A 18 -22.66 16.37 21.75
N GLU A 19 -22.98 16.00 20.51
CA GLU A 19 -23.93 16.71 19.63
C GLU A 19 -25.41 16.42 19.98
N ILE A 20 -25.71 16.26 21.26
CA ILE A 20 -26.93 15.58 21.70
C ILE A 20 -28.16 16.47 21.56
N ASN A 21 -28.04 17.81 21.51
CA ASN A 21 -29.08 18.79 21.18
C ASN A 21 -30.49 18.50 21.77
N GLY A 22 -30.56 17.92 22.97
CA GLY A 22 -31.81 17.47 23.62
C GLY A 22 -32.48 16.22 23.02
N ARG A 23 -31.87 15.57 22.02
CA ARG A 23 -32.34 14.39 21.29
C ARG A 23 -31.84 13.06 21.86
N GLY A 24 -31.05 13.06 22.93
CA GLY A 24 -30.39 11.86 23.46
C GLY A 24 -31.31 10.67 23.71
N LYS A 25 -32.52 10.90 24.23
CA LYS A 25 -33.51 9.83 24.41
C LYS A 25 -33.99 9.24 23.08
N LEU A 26 -34.22 10.08 22.08
CA LEU A 26 -34.63 9.66 20.74
C LEU A 26 -33.53 8.82 20.06
N ILE A 27 -32.27 9.21 20.27
CA ILE A 27 -31.09 8.48 19.78
C ILE A 27 -31.00 7.10 20.45
N LEU A 28 -31.20 7.01 21.76
CA LEU A 28 -31.21 5.73 22.47
C LEU A 28 -32.36 4.81 22.01
N ASP A 29 -33.56 5.34 21.84
CA ASP A 29 -34.71 4.58 21.34
C ASP A 29 -34.46 4.07 19.90
N SER A 30 -33.82 4.90 19.06
CA SER A 30 -33.39 4.52 17.71
C SER A 30 -32.34 3.40 17.74
N CYS A 31 -31.35 3.50 18.63
CA CYS A 31 -30.32 2.48 18.82
C CYS A 31 -30.93 1.15 19.27
N GLU A 32 -31.87 1.17 20.22
CA GLU A 32 -32.55 -0.05 20.65
C GLU A 32 -33.38 -0.69 19.53
N ALA A 33 -34.12 0.13 18.78
CA ALA A 33 -34.87 -0.35 17.63
C ALA A 33 -33.96 -0.96 16.55
N ALA A 34 -32.79 -0.36 16.32
CA ALA A 34 -31.80 -0.84 15.38
C ALA A 34 -31.21 -2.19 15.80
N ILE A 35 -30.92 -2.41 17.10
CA ILE A 35 -30.44 -3.69 17.63
C ILE A 35 -31.50 -4.78 17.44
N LYS A 36 -32.76 -4.51 17.85
CA LYS A 36 -33.88 -5.46 17.70
C LYS A 36 -34.10 -5.84 16.23
N LYS A 37 -34.18 -4.85 15.34
CA LYS A 37 -34.32 -5.06 13.89
C LYS A 37 -33.14 -5.85 13.31
N SER A 38 -31.91 -5.63 13.79
CA SER A 38 -30.74 -6.38 13.33
C SER A 38 -30.83 -7.86 13.68
N GLN A 39 -31.29 -8.19 14.88
CA GLN A 39 -31.54 -9.57 15.31
C GLN A 39 -32.66 -10.24 14.50
N ASP A 40 -33.75 -9.53 14.23
CA ASP A 40 -34.84 -10.07 13.41
C ASP A 40 -34.43 -10.30 11.96
N LEU A 41 -33.60 -9.42 11.39
CA LEU A 41 -33.04 -9.62 10.05
C LEU A 41 -32.05 -10.79 10.02
N ALA A 42 -31.29 -11.04 11.09
CA ALA A 42 -30.38 -12.17 11.17
C ALA A 42 -31.11 -13.52 11.12
N LYS A 43 -32.35 -13.61 11.64
CA LYS A 43 -33.19 -14.83 11.54
C LYS A 43 -33.53 -15.22 10.09
N ARG A 44 -33.40 -14.29 9.13
CA ARG A 44 -33.64 -14.55 7.69
C ARG A 44 -32.41 -15.14 6.99
N ILE A 45 -31.25 -15.17 7.66
CA ILE A 45 -30.03 -15.77 7.10
C ILE A 45 -30.17 -17.30 7.16
N PRO A 46 -29.81 -18.03 6.10
CA PRO A 46 -29.78 -19.49 6.12
C PRO A 46 -28.95 -20.04 7.28
N LYS A 47 -29.49 -21.01 8.01
CA LYS A 47 -28.81 -21.63 9.14
C LYS A 47 -27.51 -22.32 8.68
N GLY A 48 -26.41 -22.01 9.35
CA GLY A 48 -25.07 -22.51 9.04
C GLY A 48 -24.01 -21.75 9.85
N LYS A 49 -22.73 -22.02 9.59
CA LYS A 49 -21.60 -21.40 10.33
C LYS A 49 -21.62 -19.86 10.28
N THR A 50 -22.07 -19.27 9.17
CA THR A 50 -22.20 -17.81 9.04
C THR A 50 -23.30 -17.27 9.94
N TYR A 51 -24.46 -17.94 10.00
CA TYR A 51 -25.56 -17.57 10.88
C TYR A 51 -25.14 -17.61 12.36
N GLU A 52 -24.47 -18.68 12.80
CA GLU A 52 -23.98 -18.82 14.19
C GLU A 52 -23.01 -17.70 14.59
N ARG A 53 -22.11 -17.32 13.67
CA ARG A 53 -21.16 -16.21 13.91
C ARG A 53 -21.87 -14.87 14.01
N VAL A 54 -22.86 -14.61 13.13
CA VAL A 54 -23.65 -13.37 13.16
C VAL A 54 -24.54 -13.31 14.40
N GLU A 55 -25.19 -14.41 14.76
CA GLU A 55 -26.03 -14.50 15.95
C GLU A 55 -25.22 -14.24 17.22
N LYS A 56 -24.06 -14.89 17.37
CA LYS A 56 -23.16 -14.66 18.51
C LYS A 56 -22.68 -13.21 18.59
N ALA A 57 -22.35 -12.58 17.45
CA ALA A 57 -21.96 -11.18 17.40
C ALA A 57 -23.10 -10.24 17.84
N LEU A 58 -24.33 -10.49 17.37
CA LEU A 58 -25.50 -9.68 17.75
C LEU A 58 -25.92 -9.91 19.22
N GLN A 59 -25.71 -11.11 19.78
CA GLN A 59 -25.89 -11.37 21.21
C GLN A 59 -24.89 -10.57 22.05
N GLN A 60 -23.63 -10.46 21.60
CA GLN A 60 -22.64 -9.61 22.27
C GLN A 60 -23.02 -8.13 22.22
N VAL A 61 -23.51 -7.64 21.08
CA VAL A 61 -24.05 -6.27 20.96
C VAL A 61 -25.19 -6.04 21.94
N GLN A 62 -26.15 -6.96 22.03
CA GLN A 62 -27.25 -6.88 22.99
C GLN A 62 -26.76 -6.83 24.44
N PHE A 63 -25.81 -7.70 24.79
CA PHE A 63 -25.24 -7.74 26.13
C PHE A 63 -24.56 -6.42 26.50
N ARG A 64 -23.80 -5.83 25.57
CA ARG A 64 -23.15 -4.52 25.78
C ARG A 64 -24.15 -3.38 25.86
N TRP A 65 -25.24 -3.43 25.08
CA TRP A 65 -26.34 -2.47 25.18
C TRP A 65 -27.01 -2.47 26.55
N GLU A 66 -27.27 -3.65 27.12
CA GLU A 66 -27.82 -3.76 28.49
C GLU A 66 -26.87 -3.19 29.55
N ASN A 67 -25.55 -3.25 29.33
CA ASN A 67 -24.57 -2.62 30.21
C ASN A 67 -24.59 -1.09 30.09
N VAL A 68 -24.78 -0.55 28.88
CA VAL A 68 -24.95 0.90 28.66
C VAL A 68 -26.17 1.42 29.40
N LYS A 69 -27.31 0.73 29.36
CA LYS A 69 -28.51 1.12 30.15
C LYS A 69 -28.23 1.19 31.65
N LYS A 70 -27.41 0.27 32.17
CA LYS A 70 -27.02 0.19 33.59
C LYS A 70 -25.88 1.13 33.98
N SER A 71 -25.31 1.87 33.02
CA SER A 71 -24.13 2.72 33.24
C SER A 71 -24.45 4.10 33.83
N GLY A 72 -25.73 4.48 33.89
CA GLY A 72 -26.18 5.83 34.28
C GLY A 72 -26.37 6.79 33.11
N LEU A 73 -26.19 6.32 31.86
CA LEU A 73 -26.29 7.16 30.66
C LEU A 73 -27.67 7.84 30.51
N GLU A 74 -28.77 7.11 30.77
CA GLU A 74 -30.12 7.68 30.67
C GLU A 74 -30.37 8.82 31.67
N GLU A 75 -29.79 8.74 32.86
CA GLU A 75 -29.91 9.78 33.89
C GLU A 75 -29.10 11.01 33.48
N TRP A 76 -27.90 10.81 32.94
CA TRP A 76 -27.07 11.88 32.40
C TRP A 76 -27.75 12.61 31.22
N LEU A 77 -28.36 11.87 30.30
CA LEU A 77 -29.11 12.44 29.17
C LEU A 77 -30.36 13.23 29.63
N LYS A 78 -31.02 12.80 30.70
CA LYS A 78 -32.14 13.55 31.32
C LYS A 78 -31.67 14.84 31.99
N GLY A 79 -30.42 14.88 32.45
CA GLY A 79 -29.78 16.05 33.06
C GLY A 79 -29.31 17.12 32.08
N GLY A 80 -29.66 17.01 30.79
CA GLY A 80 -29.33 18.00 29.75
C GLY A 80 -28.03 17.77 29.00
N GLY A 81 -27.17 16.83 29.45
CA GLY A 81 -25.92 16.49 28.76
C GLY A 81 -24.83 17.58 28.79
N ASP A 82 -25.03 18.67 29.53
CA ASP A 82 -24.10 19.81 29.62
C ASP A 82 -22.85 19.53 30.48
N SER A 83 -22.82 18.39 31.18
CA SER A 83 -21.69 17.93 31.99
C SER A 83 -20.95 16.80 31.28
N ASN A 84 -19.64 16.64 31.53
CA ASN A 84 -18.86 15.55 30.95
C ASN A 84 -19.53 14.18 31.16
N ILE A 85 -19.47 13.33 30.14
CA ILE A 85 -20.03 11.97 30.19
C ILE A 85 -19.43 11.23 31.40
N PRO A 86 -20.24 10.54 32.23
CA PRO A 86 -19.72 9.75 33.34
C PRO A 86 -18.73 8.70 32.83
N THR A 87 -17.57 8.56 33.46
CA THR A 87 -16.49 7.63 33.01
C THR A 87 -16.99 6.19 32.81
N ARG A 88 -17.96 5.76 33.63
CA ARG A 88 -18.60 4.45 33.49
C ARG A 88 -19.46 4.33 32.23
N ALA A 89 -20.19 5.39 31.89
CA ALA A 89 -21.02 5.47 30.69
C ALA A 89 -20.15 5.57 29.43
N ASP A 90 -19.11 6.39 29.47
CA ASP A 90 -18.10 6.51 28.40
C ASP A 90 -17.46 5.16 28.07
N ALA A 91 -16.87 4.48 29.07
CA ALA A 91 -16.28 3.15 28.88
C ALA A 91 -17.28 2.10 28.35
N SER A 92 -18.55 2.19 28.76
CA SER A 92 -19.61 1.29 28.28
C SER A 92 -20.00 1.59 26.83
N LEU A 93 -20.06 2.87 26.44
CA LEU A 93 -20.34 3.33 25.08
C LEU A 93 -19.20 2.94 24.14
N THR A 94 -17.94 3.21 24.49
CA THR A 94 -16.77 2.81 23.70
C THR A 94 -16.77 1.30 23.46
N SER A 95 -17.00 0.52 24.53
CA SER A 95 -17.08 -0.95 24.43
C SER A 95 -18.22 -1.42 23.51
N LEU A 96 -19.36 -0.74 23.52
CA LEU A 96 -20.46 -1.04 22.62
C LEU A 96 -20.15 -0.65 21.17
N VAL A 97 -19.54 0.51 20.92
CA VAL A 97 -19.11 0.95 19.58
C VAL A 97 -18.17 -0.07 18.96
N ASP A 98 -17.16 -0.52 19.69
CA ASP A 98 -16.22 -1.53 19.19
C ASP A 98 -16.90 -2.87 18.90
N THR A 99 -17.80 -3.29 19.78
CA THR A 99 -18.59 -4.53 19.60
C THR A 99 -19.54 -4.42 18.40
N ALA A 100 -20.19 -3.27 18.22
CA ALA A 100 -21.09 -3.01 17.09
C ALA A 100 -20.32 -2.94 15.75
N ARG A 101 -19.12 -2.35 15.75
CA ARG A 101 -18.23 -2.31 14.57
C ARG A 101 -17.76 -3.70 14.18
N SER A 102 -17.36 -4.51 15.16
CA SER A 102 -17.04 -5.93 14.97
C SER A 102 -18.23 -6.72 14.41
N ALA A 103 -19.41 -6.55 15.00
CA ALA A 103 -20.64 -7.19 14.52
C ALA A 103 -21.02 -6.76 13.10
N TRP A 104 -20.85 -5.47 12.75
CA TRP A 104 -21.08 -4.98 11.39
C TRP A 104 -20.17 -5.67 10.37
N ARG A 105 -18.87 -5.78 10.67
CA ARG A 105 -17.91 -6.49 9.81
C ARG A 105 -18.30 -7.94 9.60
N ILE A 106 -18.61 -8.66 10.69
CA ILE A 106 -19.01 -10.08 10.63
C ILE A 106 -20.33 -10.24 9.86
N ALA A 107 -21.32 -9.38 10.12
CA ALA A 107 -22.65 -9.52 9.58
C ALA A 107 -22.77 -9.04 8.12
N CYS A 108 -21.98 -8.06 7.71
CA CYS A 108 -22.15 -7.38 6.43
C CYS A 108 -21.03 -7.66 5.42
N LEU A 109 -19.80 -7.95 5.89
CA LEU A 109 -18.70 -8.27 4.99
C LEU A 109 -18.61 -9.78 4.72
N VAL A 110 -18.88 -10.63 5.73
CA VAL A 110 -18.77 -12.09 5.57
C VAL A 110 -19.96 -12.69 4.79
N VAL A 111 -21.18 -12.16 4.99
CA VAL A 111 -22.38 -12.64 4.28
C VAL A 111 -22.34 -12.28 2.79
N ASN A 112 -21.67 -11.17 2.44
CA ASN A 112 -21.53 -10.72 1.06
C ASN A 112 -20.27 -11.27 0.36
N ALA A 113 -19.37 -11.95 1.07
CA ALA A 113 -18.07 -12.33 0.53
C ALA A 113 -18.15 -13.19 -0.74
N SER A 114 -19.11 -14.09 -0.87
CA SER A 114 -19.24 -14.95 -2.07
C SER A 114 -19.82 -14.21 -3.30
N ALA A 115 -20.82 -13.33 -3.10
CA ALA A 115 -21.39 -12.53 -4.19
C ALA A 115 -20.49 -11.34 -4.57
N VAL A 116 -19.74 -10.81 -3.59
CA VAL A 116 -18.75 -9.76 -3.82
C VAL A 116 -17.49 -10.33 -4.45
N ALA A 117 -17.06 -11.55 -4.11
CA ALA A 117 -15.92 -12.19 -4.77
C ALA A 117 -16.15 -12.35 -6.28
N SER A 118 -17.31 -12.86 -6.70
CA SER A 118 -17.62 -13.01 -8.13
C SER A 118 -17.77 -11.66 -8.85
N GLN A 119 -18.31 -10.64 -8.18
CA GLN A 119 -18.37 -9.29 -8.72
C GLN A 119 -16.99 -8.64 -8.83
N VAL A 120 -16.10 -8.87 -7.84
CA VAL A 120 -14.72 -8.39 -7.87
C VAL A 120 -13.93 -9.09 -8.96
N GLU A 121 -14.05 -10.42 -9.09
CA GLU A 121 -13.42 -11.17 -10.18
C GLU A 121 -13.89 -10.67 -11.56
N SER A 122 -15.21 -10.44 -11.72
CA SER A 122 -15.76 -9.88 -12.95
C SER A 122 -15.27 -8.44 -13.22
N ALA A 123 -15.19 -7.60 -12.19
CA ALA A 123 -14.68 -6.23 -12.32
C ALA A 123 -13.18 -6.21 -12.66
N VAL A 124 -12.38 -7.11 -12.06
CA VAL A 124 -10.96 -7.28 -12.37
C VAL A 124 -10.78 -7.76 -13.81
N ALA A 125 -11.59 -8.72 -14.26
CA ALA A 125 -11.56 -9.19 -15.64
C ALA A 125 -11.90 -8.07 -16.63
N MET A 126 -12.98 -7.31 -16.38
CA MET A 126 -13.36 -6.17 -17.22
C MET A 126 -12.30 -5.06 -17.22
N ALA A 127 -11.71 -4.75 -16.07
CA ALA A 127 -10.64 -3.76 -15.96
C ALA A 127 -9.38 -4.23 -16.72
N SER A 128 -9.00 -5.51 -16.57
CA SER A 128 -7.86 -6.10 -17.28
C SER A 128 -8.07 -6.06 -18.79
N ASP A 129 -9.28 -6.34 -19.27
CA ASP A 129 -9.63 -6.29 -20.69
C ASP A 129 -9.56 -4.85 -21.24
N HIS A 130 -10.18 -3.89 -20.56
CA HIS A 130 -10.10 -2.47 -20.95
C HIS A 130 -8.68 -1.91 -20.87
N MET A 131 -7.87 -2.37 -19.93
CA MET A 131 -6.48 -1.94 -19.79
C MET A 131 -5.55 -2.62 -20.79
N ALA A 132 -5.93 -3.74 -21.41
CA ALA A 132 -5.07 -4.48 -22.34
C ALA A 132 -4.67 -3.61 -23.54
N ASP A 133 -5.61 -2.82 -24.08
CA ASP A 133 -5.35 -1.88 -25.17
C ASP A 133 -4.36 -0.79 -24.76
N TYR A 134 -4.48 -0.28 -23.52
CA TYR A 134 -3.53 0.69 -22.97
C TYR A 134 -2.16 0.06 -22.72
N CYS A 135 -2.10 -1.18 -22.22
CA CYS A 135 -0.85 -1.90 -22.06
C CYS A 135 -0.14 -2.05 -23.39
N HIS A 136 -0.85 -2.51 -24.44
CA HIS A 136 -0.28 -2.66 -25.77
C HIS A 136 0.16 -1.30 -26.37
N PHE A 137 -0.66 -0.26 -26.21
CA PHE A 137 -0.30 1.10 -26.62
C PHE A 137 0.94 1.62 -25.89
N LEU A 138 1.02 1.41 -24.57
CA LEU A 138 2.13 1.84 -23.72
C LEU A 138 3.40 1.03 -24.03
N GLU A 139 3.32 -0.25 -24.36
CA GLU A 139 4.46 -1.05 -24.82
C GLU A 139 5.04 -0.48 -26.12
N VAL A 140 4.19 -0.24 -27.11
CA VAL A 140 4.59 0.37 -28.39
C VAL A 140 5.15 1.78 -28.19
N LYS A 141 4.56 2.56 -27.28
CA LYS A 141 5.02 3.92 -26.95
C LYS A 141 6.28 3.92 -26.12
N ALA A 142 6.48 3.00 -25.18
CA ALA A 142 7.72 2.89 -24.41
C ALA A 142 8.90 2.58 -25.34
N LEU A 143 8.67 1.69 -26.32
CA LEU A 143 9.65 1.36 -27.36
C LEU A 143 9.98 2.55 -28.28
N ARG A 144 8.99 3.37 -28.65
CA ARG A 144 9.18 4.50 -29.58
C ARG A 144 9.55 5.84 -28.93
N ASN A 145 9.11 6.09 -27.70
CA ASN A 145 9.30 7.37 -26.98
C ASN A 145 10.55 7.37 -26.08
N MET A 146 11.31 6.27 -26.01
CA MET A 146 12.69 6.31 -25.50
C MET A 146 13.65 7.14 -26.38
N THR A 147 13.14 7.75 -27.46
CA THR A 147 13.81 8.78 -28.25
C THR A 147 13.22 10.14 -27.91
N LEU A 148 13.88 10.87 -27.00
CA LEU A 148 14.00 12.34 -27.02
C LEU A 148 14.99 12.89 -25.94
N GLY A 149 15.63 12.01 -25.15
CA GLY A 149 16.78 12.37 -24.30
C GLY A 149 17.96 11.39 -24.35
N CYS A 150 17.72 10.09 -24.50
CA CYS A 150 18.78 9.08 -24.49
C CYS A 150 19.12 8.65 -25.93
N ARG A 151 20.18 9.21 -26.52
CA ARG A 151 20.67 8.85 -27.88
C ARG A 151 21.28 7.45 -28.01
N SER A 152 21.10 6.57 -27.03
CA SER A 152 21.43 5.15 -27.17
C SER A 152 20.48 4.32 -26.32
N THR A 153 19.94 3.24 -26.87
CA THR A 153 19.45 2.13 -26.05
C THR A 153 20.52 1.80 -25.01
N LEU A 154 20.18 1.91 -23.73
CA LEU A 154 21.11 1.52 -22.66
C LEU A 154 21.24 0.00 -22.72
N THR A 155 22.26 -0.48 -23.41
CA THR A 155 22.60 -1.90 -23.43
C THR A 155 23.35 -2.21 -22.14
N ILE A 156 22.94 -3.28 -21.45
CA ILE A 156 23.59 -3.74 -20.20
C ILE A 156 25.10 -3.91 -20.40
N ASN A 157 25.54 -4.27 -21.61
CA ASN A 157 26.94 -4.47 -21.99
C ASN A 157 27.84 -3.28 -21.66
N LYS A 158 27.35 -2.03 -21.75
CA LYS A 158 28.14 -0.85 -21.36
C LYS A 158 28.46 -0.81 -19.85
N TYR A 159 27.60 -1.40 -19.03
CA TYR A 159 27.75 -1.45 -17.58
C TYR A 159 28.50 -2.71 -17.11
N LEU A 160 28.54 -3.78 -17.91
CA LEU A 160 29.22 -5.03 -17.53
C LEU A 160 30.74 -4.86 -17.34
N GLU A 161 31.36 -3.93 -18.06
CA GLU A 161 32.80 -3.64 -17.95
C GLU A 161 33.13 -2.95 -16.62
N ASP A 162 32.28 -2.02 -16.18
CA ASP A 162 32.50 -1.22 -14.96
C ASP A 162 31.98 -1.88 -13.68
N PHE A 163 31.03 -2.82 -13.82
CA PHE A 163 30.29 -3.47 -12.74
C PHE A 163 30.28 -5.01 -12.91
N PRO A 164 31.38 -5.72 -12.60
CA PRO A 164 31.48 -7.15 -12.80
C PRO A 164 30.42 -7.93 -12.02
N GLY A 165 29.72 -8.82 -12.71
CA GLY A 165 28.64 -9.63 -12.12
C GLY A 165 27.31 -8.91 -11.97
N LEU A 166 27.18 -7.64 -12.40
CA LEU A 166 25.89 -6.98 -12.56
C LEU A 166 25.09 -7.68 -13.66
N VAL A 167 23.85 -8.05 -13.35
CA VAL A 167 22.92 -8.70 -14.28
C VAL A 167 21.92 -7.66 -14.79
N HIS A 168 21.38 -6.86 -13.88
CA HIS A 168 20.37 -5.86 -14.22
C HIS A 168 20.22 -4.79 -13.13
N PHE A 169 19.66 -3.64 -13.49
CA PHE A 169 19.30 -2.60 -12.54
C PHE A 169 18.05 -1.82 -12.97
N LEU A 170 17.39 -1.21 -12.00
CA LEU A 170 16.33 -0.23 -12.20
C LEU A 170 16.63 0.97 -11.35
N TYR A 171 16.79 2.13 -11.98
CA TYR A 171 16.91 3.42 -11.30
C TYR A 171 15.64 4.22 -11.56
N ILE A 172 15.05 4.78 -10.51
CA ILE A 172 13.79 5.51 -10.61
C ILE A 172 13.91 6.85 -9.89
N ASP A 173 13.75 7.93 -10.63
CA ASP A 173 13.45 9.24 -10.08
C ASP A 173 11.95 9.30 -9.81
N ARG A 174 11.55 9.33 -8.53
CA ARG A 174 10.14 9.38 -8.12
C ARG A 174 9.56 10.79 -8.12
N SER A 175 10.37 11.83 -8.23
CA SER A 175 9.90 13.20 -8.41
C SER A 175 9.41 13.44 -9.84
N THR A 176 10.06 12.83 -10.83
CA THR A 176 9.63 12.90 -12.23
C THR A 176 9.00 11.61 -12.75
N HIS A 177 8.95 10.57 -11.92
CA HIS A 177 8.57 9.20 -12.29
C HIS A 177 9.34 8.65 -13.50
N GLN A 178 10.60 9.05 -13.66
CA GLN A 178 11.45 8.58 -14.75
C GLN A 178 12.17 7.30 -14.34
N LEU A 179 12.10 6.28 -15.20
CA LEU A 179 12.77 5.00 -15.04
C LEU A 179 13.96 4.93 -15.98
N THR A 180 15.13 4.60 -15.46
CA THR A 180 16.33 4.27 -16.22
C THR A 180 16.73 2.82 -15.93
N SER A 181 16.77 2.01 -16.98
CA SER A 181 17.11 0.59 -16.87
C SER A 181 17.60 0.06 -18.22
N PRO A 182 18.50 -0.92 -18.25
CA PRO A 182 18.87 -1.59 -19.48
C PRO A 182 17.65 -2.26 -20.15
N THR A 183 17.58 -2.29 -21.48
CA THR A 183 16.41 -2.86 -22.15
C THR A 183 16.30 -4.38 -21.90
N LEU A 184 15.16 -4.81 -21.34
CA LEU A 184 14.81 -6.23 -21.17
C LEU A 184 14.05 -6.82 -22.36
N LEU A 185 13.68 -6.01 -23.37
CA LEU A 185 12.86 -6.42 -24.51
C LEU A 185 13.66 -7.18 -25.59
N PRO A 186 13.05 -8.12 -26.34
CA PRO A 186 13.66 -8.81 -27.47
C PRO A 186 14.25 -7.81 -28.48
N ASP A 187 15.32 -8.20 -29.18
CA ASP A 187 15.79 -7.42 -30.34
C ASP A 187 14.66 -7.20 -31.35
N GLU A 188 14.80 -6.16 -32.16
CA GLU A 188 13.78 -5.55 -33.05
C GLU A 188 13.12 -6.47 -34.10
N SER A 189 13.30 -7.79 -34.05
CA SER A 189 12.63 -8.71 -34.97
C SER A 189 11.14 -8.89 -34.68
N GLY A 190 10.59 -8.44 -33.55
CA GLY A 190 9.14 -8.46 -33.30
C GLY A 190 8.50 -9.86 -33.30
N GLU A 191 9.30 -10.91 -33.50
CA GLU A 191 8.92 -12.29 -33.30
C GLU A 191 8.90 -12.49 -31.78
N VAL A 192 7.67 -12.51 -31.24
CA VAL A 192 7.38 -13.20 -29.99
C VAL A 192 8.16 -14.51 -30.06
N ALA A 193 9.19 -14.65 -29.23
CA ALA A 193 9.98 -15.87 -29.15
C ALA A 193 9.05 -17.00 -28.68
N GLN A 194 8.30 -17.57 -29.62
CA GLN A 194 7.60 -18.84 -29.47
C GLN A 194 8.61 -19.99 -29.35
N ASP A 195 9.88 -19.74 -29.66
CA ASP A 195 11.00 -20.65 -29.43
C ASP A 195 11.55 -20.50 -28.01
N LEU A 196 10.78 -21.02 -27.04
CA LEU A 196 11.27 -21.32 -25.68
C LEU A 196 12.46 -22.31 -25.68
N ASP A 197 12.79 -22.91 -26.83
CA ASP A 197 13.92 -23.82 -26.98
C ASP A 197 15.27 -23.10 -27.02
N ASN A 198 15.33 -21.81 -27.36
CA ASN A 198 16.58 -21.05 -27.34
C ASN A 198 17.03 -20.77 -25.88
N PRO A 199 18.22 -21.24 -25.45
CA PRO A 199 18.72 -21.01 -24.10
C PRO A 199 18.89 -19.52 -23.74
N ALA A 200 19.18 -18.65 -24.72
CA ALA A 200 19.28 -17.21 -24.49
C ALA A 200 17.92 -16.57 -24.18
N SER A 201 16.86 -17.00 -24.89
CA SER A 201 15.48 -16.54 -24.66
C SER A 201 14.98 -16.95 -23.27
N ARG A 202 15.23 -18.21 -22.87
CA ARG A 202 14.91 -18.70 -21.52
C ARG A 202 15.63 -17.94 -20.42
N THR A 203 16.92 -17.67 -20.59
CA THR A 203 17.72 -16.91 -19.61
C THR A 203 17.18 -15.49 -19.45
N LYS A 204 16.76 -14.86 -20.55
CA LYS A 204 16.15 -13.53 -20.55
C LYS A 204 14.79 -13.52 -19.87
N ALA A 205 13.89 -14.45 -20.19
CA ALA A 205 12.60 -14.60 -19.54
C ALA A 205 12.73 -14.85 -18.02
N LEU A 206 13.70 -15.68 -17.63
CA LEU A 206 14.03 -15.90 -16.22
C LEU A 206 14.53 -14.62 -15.55
N THR A 207 15.38 -13.83 -16.23
CA THR A 207 15.88 -12.55 -15.70
C THR A 207 14.72 -11.57 -15.49
N VAL A 208 13.81 -11.45 -16.45
CA VAL A 208 12.60 -10.61 -16.34
C VAL A 208 11.77 -11.04 -15.14
N SER A 209 11.48 -12.34 -15.01
CA SER A 209 10.73 -12.87 -13.87
C SER A 209 11.41 -12.56 -12.54
N ARG A 210 12.73 -12.73 -12.44
CA ARG A 210 13.51 -12.43 -11.22
C ARG A 210 13.52 -10.95 -10.87
N VAL A 211 13.62 -10.08 -11.87
CA VAL A 211 13.54 -8.62 -11.69
C VAL A 211 12.19 -8.22 -11.11
N TRP A 212 11.09 -8.76 -11.62
CA TRP A 212 9.75 -8.44 -11.08
C TRP A 212 9.55 -8.99 -9.67
N SER A 213 9.96 -10.23 -9.39
CA SER A 213 9.92 -10.78 -8.04
C SER A 213 10.78 -9.97 -7.05
N MET A 214 11.92 -9.44 -7.49
CA MET A 214 12.75 -8.54 -6.69
C MET A 214 12.01 -7.23 -6.36
N VAL A 215 11.35 -6.62 -7.34
CA VAL A 215 10.58 -5.37 -7.14
C VAL A 215 9.43 -5.60 -6.16
N GLU A 216 8.68 -6.68 -6.31
CA GLU A 216 7.59 -7.06 -5.39
C GLU A 216 8.12 -7.27 -3.96
N PHE A 217 9.22 -8.02 -3.83
CA PHE A 217 9.84 -8.30 -2.53
C PHE A 217 10.30 -7.02 -1.82
N ALA A 218 11.03 -6.15 -2.53
CA ALA A 218 11.50 -4.88 -2.00
C ALA A 218 10.34 -3.97 -1.58
N ARG A 219 9.30 -3.84 -2.42
CA ARG A 219 8.12 -3.01 -2.10
C ARG A 219 7.36 -3.52 -0.88
N SER A 220 7.25 -4.84 -0.70
CA SER A 220 6.63 -5.43 0.49
C SER A 220 7.37 -5.15 1.80
N HIS A 221 8.66 -4.82 1.72
CA HIS A 221 9.49 -4.42 2.87
C HIS A 221 9.54 -2.90 3.01
N LEU A 222 9.48 -2.16 1.91
CA LEU A 222 9.32 -0.71 1.91
C LEU A 222 8.01 -0.30 2.59
N SER A 223 6.92 -1.03 2.35
CA SER A 223 5.64 -0.83 3.05
C SER A 223 5.74 -1.09 4.56
N LYS A 224 6.85 -1.65 5.05
CA LYS A 224 7.16 -1.85 6.47
C LYS A 224 8.27 -0.91 6.96
N GLY A 225 8.60 0.14 6.20
CA GLY A 225 9.60 1.15 6.56
C GLY A 225 11.05 0.79 6.21
N HIS A 226 11.31 -0.33 5.54
CA HIS A 226 12.68 -0.69 5.16
C HIS A 226 13.10 0.04 3.87
N LEU A 227 13.94 1.06 4.02
CA LEU A 227 14.42 1.87 2.89
C LEU A 227 15.63 1.27 2.18
N SER A 228 16.33 0.33 2.82
CA SER A 228 17.51 -0.33 2.26
C SER A 228 17.48 -1.82 2.58
N LEU A 229 17.70 -2.65 1.58
CA LEU A 229 17.65 -4.11 1.69
C LEU A 229 18.76 -4.72 0.84
N MET A 230 19.39 -5.76 1.36
CA MET A 230 20.22 -6.68 0.59
C MET A 230 19.84 -8.10 0.96
N TRP A 231 19.65 -8.94 -0.05
CA TRP A 231 19.32 -10.35 0.14
C TRP A 231 19.86 -11.17 -1.01
N ARG A 232 20.00 -12.48 -0.81
CA ARG A 232 20.50 -13.38 -1.84
C ARG A 232 19.67 -14.64 -1.90
N ASP A 233 19.55 -15.18 -3.10
CA ASP A 233 19.10 -16.56 -3.31
C ASP A 233 20.30 -17.44 -3.72
N THR A 234 20.04 -18.62 -4.27
CA THR A 234 21.09 -19.54 -4.73
C THR A 234 21.89 -19.02 -5.92
N THR A 235 21.32 -18.10 -6.70
CA THR A 235 21.80 -17.72 -8.03
C THR A 235 22.18 -16.24 -8.10
N PHE A 236 21.48 -15.37 -7.36
CA PHE A 236 21.59 -13.92 -7.44
C PHE A 236 21.71 -13.28 -6.07
N ASN A 237 22.39 -12.13 -6.05
CA ASN A 237 22.44 -11.20 -4.94
C ASN A 237 21.66 -9.93 -5.35
N TYR A 238 20.67 -9.57 -4.56
CA TYR A 238 19.76 -8.47 -4.82
C TYR A 238 20.03 -7.35 -3.83
N ALA A 239 19.92 -6.12 -4.32
CA ALA A 239 19.98 -4.95 -3.47
C ALA A 239 18.91 -3.94 -3.87
N TYR A 240 18.36 -3.28 -2.87
CA TYR A 240 17.36 -2.23 -3.01
C TYR A 240 17.72 -1.07 -2.09
N PHE A 241 17.69 0.14 -2.62
CA PHE A 241 17.93 1.36 -1.87
C PHE A 241 16.93 2.43 -2.29
N LEU A 242 16.35 3.09 -1.29
CA LEU A 242 15.59 4.31 -1.42
C LEU A 242 16.28 5.41 -0.62
N TRP A 243 16.52 6.55 -1.25
CA TRP A 243 17.14 7.70 -0.59
C TRP A 243 16.46 9.01 -0.98
N PHE A 244 16.76 10.04 -0.20
CA PHE A 244 16.16 11.36 -0.30
C PHE A 244 17.24 12.42 -0.51
N GLU A 245 16.93 13.40 -1.34
CA GLU A 245 17.77 14.58 -1.57
C GLU A 245 16.95 15.86 -1.44
N ASP A 246 17.59 16.95 -1.02
CA ASP A 246 16.97 18.27 -1.03
C ASP A 246 16.98 18.89 -2.45
N SER A 247 16.44 20.09 -2.60
CA SER A 247 16.47 20.84 -3.86
C SER A 247 17.88 21.23 -4.32
N SER A 248 18.87 21.17 -3.43
CA SER A 248 20.29 21.46 -3.69
C SER A 248 21.10 20.17 -3.93
N SER A 249 20.42 19.02 -4.00
CA SER A 249 20.98 17.67 -4.18
C SER A 249 21.85 17.21 -3.02
N ASN A 250 21.66 17.79 -1.84
CA ASN A 250 22.24 17.28 -0.64
C ASN A 250 21.40 16.11 -0.14
N PRO A 251 22.05 15.03 0.31
CA PRO A 251 21.34 13.93 0.92
C PRO A 251 20.63 14.32 2.20
N MET A 252 19.46 13.70 2.37
CA MET A 252 18.66 13.85 3.56
C MET A 252 18.46 12.49 4.22
N LYS A 253 18.62 12.47 5.55
CA LYS A 253 18.31 11.30 6.35
C LYS A 253 16.88 11.42 6.86
N PRO A 254 16.01 10.44 6.57
CA PRO A 254 14.65 10.44 7.08
C PRO A 254 14.66 10.37 8.61
N GLY A 255 13.66 10.98 9.23
CA GLY A 255 13.39 10.80 10.66
C GLY A 255 13.02 9.35 11.00
N GLU A 256 12.96 9.04 12.29
CA GLU A 256 12.49 7.73 12.75
C GLU A 256 11.00 7.57 12.43
N PHE A 257 10.63 6.44 11.82
CA PHE A 257 9.24 6.09 11.56
C PHE A 257 8.64 5.43 12.80
N ASP A 258 7.46 5.87 13.24
CA ASP A 258 6.68 5.13 14.22
C ASP A 258 6.18 3.81 13.59
N ASP A 259 6.26 2.69 14.31
CA ASP A 259 5.92 1.35 13.82
C ASP A 259 4.49 1.25 13.22
N ASN A 260 3.56 2.08 13.70
CA ASN A 260 2.16 2.10 13.25
C ASN A 260 1.92 2.95 11.99
N VAL A 261 2.88 3.82 11.63
CA VAL A 261 2.68 4.81 10.58
C VAL A 261 2.80 4.18 9.19
N THR A 262 3.67 3.19 9.03
CA THR A 262 3.83 2.44 7.78
C THR A 262 2.61 1.62 7.37
N GLU A 263 1.74 1.22 8.33
CA GLU A 263 0.49 0.52 8.01
C GLU A 263 -0.58 1.44 7.40
N THR A 264 -0.43 2.75 7.58
CA THR A 264 -1.38 3.77 7.05
C THR A 264 -0.98 4.30 5.67
N LEU A 265 0.24 3.99 5.22
CA LEU A 265 0.74 4.42 3.93
C LEU A 265 0.07 3.62 2.78
N PRO A 266 -0.14 4.24 1.61
CA PRO A 266 -0.60 3.54 0.42
C PRO A 266 0.35 2.41 0.00
N VAL A 267 -0.07 1.57 -0.95
CA VAL A 267 0.83 0.55 -1.51
C VAL A 267 1.92 1.23 -2.35
N PRO A 268 3.21 0.92 -2.14
CA PRO A 268 4.29 1.47 -2.96
C PRO A 268 4.09 1.22 -4.45
N GLY A 269 4.09 2.29 -5.25
CA GLY A 269 3.90 2.21 -6.69
C GLY A 269 3.62 3.57 -7.32
N VAL A 270 3.36 3.58 -8.64
CA VAL A 270 2.97 4.79 -9.39
C VAL A 270 1.46 4.91 -9.51
N LEU A 271 0.73 3.79 -9.43
CA LEU A 271 -0.69 3.71 -9.75
C LEU A 271 -1.60 3.73 -8.51
N CYS A 272 -1.04 3.57 -7.31
CA CYS A 272 -1.80 3.41 -6.07
C CYS A 272 -1.53 4.58 -5.13
N GLU A 273 -2.19 5.71 -5.40
CA GLU A 273 -1.99 6.99 -4.70
C GLU A 273 -0.51 7.45 -4.70
N ASP A 274 -0.20 8.53 -3.98
CA ASP A 274 1.15 9.08 -3.92
C ASP A 274 1.88 8.59 -2.66
N PHE A 275 2.24 7.31 -2.66
CA PHE A 275 2.99 6.67 -1.56
C PHE A 275 4.24 7.47 -1.18
N TYR A 276 5.04 7.88 -2.17
CA TYR A 276 6.33 8.54 -1.93
C TYR A 276 6.15 9.94 -1.35
N ARG A 277 5.10 10.66 -1.75
CA ARG A 277 4.76 11.93 -1.12
C ARG A 277 4.30 11.76 0.33
N ALA A 278 3.45 10.77 0.60
CA ALA A 278 3.02 10.45 1.96
C ALA A 278 4.22 10.05 2.84
N LEU A 279 5.14 9.26 2.30
CA LEU A 279 6.40 8.90 2.93
C LEU A 279 7.25 10.14 3.24
N CYS A 280 7.36 11.11 2.31
CA CYS A 280 8.11 12.35 2.54
C CYS A 280 7.52 13.21 3.66
N ILE A 281 6.19 13.34 3.73
CA ILE A 281 5.50 14.12 4.77
C ILE A 281 5.83 13.56 6.15
N GLN A 282 5.89 12.24 6.27
CA GLN A 282 6.17 11.56 7.53
C GLN A 282 7.67 11.57 7.88
N ALA A 283 8.53 11.32 6.88
CA ALA A 283 9.97 11.28 7.05
C ALA A 283 10.58 12.66 7.36
N PHE A 284 9.98 13.74 6.87
CA PHE A 284 10.50 15.11 6.96
C PHE A 284 9.42 16.11 7.39
N PRO A 285 8.93 16.03 8.65
CA PRO A 285 7.89 16.92 9.13
C PRO A 285 8.36 18.38 9.10
N GLY A 286 7.59 19.26 8.45
CA GLY A 286 7.89 20.68 8.32
C GLY A 286 8.64 21.06 7.04
N MET A 287 9.01 20.10 6.19
CA MET A 287 9.50 20.36 4.83
C MET A 287 8.36 20.19 3.81
N ASP A 288 8.37 21.03 2.77
CA ASP A 288 7.47 20.85 1.62
C ASP A 288 7.91 19.59 0.85
N PRO A 289 7.07 18.56 0.70
CA PRO A 289 7.41 17.34 -0.03
C PRO A 289 7.86 17.59 -1.47
N ASN A 290 7.42 18.69 -2.10
CA ASN A 290 7.83 19.03 -3.47
C ASN A 290 9.31 19.47 -3.56
N ARG A 291 9.95 19.79 -2.43
CA ARG A 291 11.38 20.12 -2.36
C ARG A 291 12.26 18.90 -2.06
N ILE A 292 11.63 17.75 -1.91
CA ILE A 292 12.29 16.49 -1.58
C ILE A 292 12.29 15.63 -2.84
N ARG A 293 13.50 15.26 -3.28
CA ARG A 293 13.69 14.30 -4.35
C ARG A 293 13.84 12.92 -3.77
N VAL A 294 13.17 11.96 -4.40
CA VAL A 294 13.14 10.57 -3.94
C VAL A 294 13.63 9.69 -5.07
N TYR A 295 14.60 8.85 -4.75
CA TYR A 295 15.23 7.97 -5.71
C TYR A 295 15.15 6.53 -5.24
N GLU A 296 14.96 5.61 -6.19
CA GLU A 296 15.04 4.19 -5.95
C GLU A 296 16.04 3.53 -6.88
N LEU A 297 16.83 2.60 -6.33
CA LEU A 297 17.74 1.77 -7.10
C LEU A 297 17.56 0.31 -6.71
N PHE A 298 17.26 -0.50 -7.71
CA PHE A 298 17.24 -1.96 -7.62
C PHE A 298 18.43 -2.51 -8.39
N CYS A 299 19.14 -3.47 -7.84
CA CYS A 299 20.27 -4.14 -8.49
C CYS A 299 20.16 -5.65 -8.35
N VAL A 300 20.43 -6.36 -9.44
CA VAL A 300 20.61 -7.81 -9.48
C VAL A 300 22.05 -8.09 -9.87
N HIS A 301 22.77 -8.78 -9.01
CA HIS A 301 24.11 -9.31 -9.27
C HIS A 301 24.10 -10.83 -9.25
N LEU A 302 25.10 -11.47 -9.85
CA LEU A 302 25.36 -12.89 -9.67
C LEU A 302 25.63 -13.19 -8.18
N GLY A 303 25.16 -14.34 -7.69
CA GLY A 303 25.22 -14.71 -6.26
C GLY A 303 26.63 -14.83 -5.67
N LEU A 304 27.66 -14.84 -6.52
CA LEU A 304 29.07 -14.79 -6.12
C LEU A 304 29.52 -13.38 -5.71
N ALA A 305 28.79 -12.33 -6.10
CA ALA A 305 29.08 -10.96 -5.70
C ALA A 305 28.86 -10.79 -4.19
N THR A 306 29.88 -10.31 -3.49
CA THR A 306 29.83 -10.07 -2.05
C THR A 306 29.05 -8.78 -1.74
N SER A 307 28.42 -8.70 -0.56
CA SER A 307 27.68 -7.49 -0.16
C SER A 307 28.49 -6.19 -0.23
N PRO A 308 29.79 -6.14 0.17
CA PRO A 308 30.60 -4.93 0.01
C PRO A 308 30.77 -4.52 -1.46
N CYS A 309 31.00 -5.50 -2.35
CA CYS A 309 31.11 -5.27 -3.79
C CYS A 309 29.79 -4.73 -4.37
N VAL A 310 28.66 -5.33 -4.01
CA VAL A 310 27.33 -4.86 -4.43
C VAL A 310 27.07 -3.44 -3.94
N LEU A 311 27.41 -3.12 -2.68
CA LEU A 311 27.27 -1.77 -2.15
C LEU A 311 28.10 -0.75 -2.91
N GLU A 312 29.36 -1.06 -3.19
CA GLU A 312 30.26 -0.19 -3.96
C GLU A 312 29.73 0.03 -5.39
N HIS A 313 29.30 -1.06 -6.04
CA HIS A 313 28.71 -1.01 -7.37
C HIS A 313 27.47 -0.13 -7.40
N THR A 314 26.57 -0.27 -6.44
CA THR A 314 25.35 0.55 -6.36
C THR A 314 25.67 2.05 -6.29
N ARG A 315 26.69 2.48 -5.51
CA ARG A 315 27.06 3.92 -5.44
C ARG A 315 27.60 4.42 -6.76
N ARG A 316 28.58 3.70 -7.31
CA ARG A 316 29.20 4.03 -8.59
C ARG A 316 28.17 4.03 -9.72
N LEU A 317 27.20 3.10 -9.69
CA LEU A 317 26.13 2.99 -10.67
C LEU A 317 25.15 4.17 -10.57
N ALA A 318 24.73 4.55 -9.36
CA ALA A 318 23.88 5.73 -9.17
C ALA A 318 24.54 7.00 -9.70
N ALA A 319 25.85 7.19 -9.43
CA ALA A 319 26.62 8.31 -9.98
C ALA A 319 26.74 8.25 -11.51
N THR A 320 27.01 7.08 -12.08
CA THR A 320 27.11 6.90 -13.55
C THR A 320 25.78 7.20 -14.24
N ILE A 321 24.66 6.72 -13.69
CA ILE A 321 23.32 6.98 -14.23
C ILE A 321 23.01 8.47 -14.14
N TRP A 322 23.37 9.11 -13.02
CA TRP A 322 23.22 10.55 -12.84
C TRP A 322 24.02 11.36 -13.87
N GLU A 323 25.26 10.98 -14.18
CA GLU A 323 26.05 11.65 -15.22
C GLU A 323 25.40 11.57 -16.61
N VAL A 324 24.61 10.52 -16.87
CA VAL A 324 23.98 10.26 -18.17
C VAL A 324 22.54 10.78 -18.24
N ALA A 325 21.82 10.82 -17.11
CA ALA A 325 20.37 11.08 -17.05
C ALA A 325 19.97 12.16 -16.03
N GLY A 326 20.90 12.65 -15.20
CA GLY A 326 20.64 13.63 -14.14
C GLY A 326 20.76 15.09 -14.59
N PRO A 327 20.07 16.02 -13.91
CA PRO A 327 20.38 17.45 -13.96
C PRO A 327 21.83 17.75 -13.57
N ILE A 328 22.44 18.79 -14.15
CA ILE A 328 23.90 19.03 -14.19
C ILE A 328 24.58 19.27 -12.82
N ASP A 329 23.83 19.46 -11.72
CA ASP A 329 24.33 20.19 -10.55
C ASP A 329 24.36 19.42 -9.20
N ALA A 330 24.85 18.16 -9.15
CA ALA A 330 25.45 17.54 -7.94
C ALA A 330 25.91 16.09 -8.13
N ASN A 331 26.80 15.60 -7.26
CA ASN A 331 27.35 14.24 -7.30
C ASN A 331 26.80 13.37 -6.15
N PRO A 332 26.07 12.27 -6.41
CA PRO A 332 25.52 11.38 -5.38
C PRO A 332 26.52 10.34 -4.84
N ALA A 333 27.78 10.34 -5.29
CA ALA A 333 28.78 9.33 -4.89
C ALA A 333 29.18 9.39 -3.39
N ASP A 334 28.83 10.45 -2.66
CA ASP A 334 29.24 10.66 -1.26
C ASP A 334 28.31 9.99 -0.22
N LEU A 335 27.41 9.08 -0.64
CA LEU A 335 26.21 8.76 0.15
C LEU A 335 25.93 7.33 0.53
N LEU A 336 26.64 6.41 -0.08
CA LEU A 336 26.72 5.05 0.42
C LEU A 336 28.10 4.96 1.04
#